data_AF-A0A2S9FHU1-F1
#
_entry.id   AF-A0A2S9FHU1-F1
#
_cell.length_a   1.000
_cell.length_b   1.000
_cell.length_c   1.000
_cell.angle_alpha   90.00
_cell.angle_beta   90.00
_cell.angle_gamma   90.00
#
_symmetry.space_group_name_H-M   'P 1'
#
loop_
_entity.id
_entity.type
_entity.pdbx_description
1 polymer ?
#
loop_
_entity_poly.entity_id
_entity_poly.type
_entity_poly.pdbx_seq_one_letter_code
_entity_poly.pdbx_strand_id
1 'polypeptide(L)'
;REPGDPSTIYPVLALLPIDDVRIEDVWHTDGMRATGSNDVVIADAFVPAHRLVPVVDIYTGTAPGAEVHDADTYRWPMVPALALLAAMPALGSAERAVELYTERLSQRFLAYEGVMQKDKPVASVHLGQASVRLRALRGLLADTVGEIQTIVAEGDPVPRHVRGQARLAAAHIVYESRAVIADLLGASGASAHFLHHPLQRIKRDVDVIGGHVVFDYDTSR
;
A
#
# COMPACT_ATOMS: atom_id res chain seq x y z
N ARG A 1 24.59 -14.94 -17.91
CA ARG A 1 24.72 -16.26 -17.25
C ARG A 1 23.84 -17.20 -18.04
N GLU A 2 24.38 -18.30 -18.54
CA GLU A 2 23.65 -19.23 -19.40
C GLU A 2 22.52 -19.93 -18.60
N PRO A 3 21.31 -20.04 -19.15
CA PRO A 3 20.25 -20.86 -18.57
C PRO A 3 20.69 -22.34 -18.58
N GLY A 4 20.67 -23.01 -17.43
CA GLY A 4 20.85 -24.47 -17.36
C GLY A 4 22.02 -24.99 -16.51
N ASP A 5 22.85 -24.12 -15.92
CA ASP A 5 23.81 -24.54 -14.90
C ASP A 5 23.10 -24.81 -13.56
N PRO A 6 23.05 -26.07 -13.07
CA PRO A 6 22.38 -26.42 -11.82
C PRO A 6 23.02 -25.81 -10.58
N SER A 7 24.22 -25.21 -10.69
CA SER A 7 24.88 -24.47 -9.61
C SER A 7 24.48 -22.99 -9.55
N THR A 8 23.79 -22.47 -10.57
CA THR A 8 23.34 -21.08 -10.59
C THR A 8 22.04 -20.94 -9.81
N ILE A 9 22.11 -20.29 -8.65
CA ILE A 9 20.93 -19.89 -7.87
C ILE A 9 20.28 -18.67 -8.54
N TYR A 10 18.99 -18.77 -8.87
CA TYR A 10 18.18 -17.67 -9.36
C TYR A 10 16.82 -17.63 -8.64
N PRO A 11 16.25 -16.43 -8.41
CA PRO A 11 14.98 -16.29 -7.73
C PRO A 11 13.81 -16.70 -8.64
N VAL A 12 12.90 -17.49 -8.10
CA VAL A 12 11.65 -17.92 -8.76
C VAL A 12 10.46 -17.64 -7.84
N LEU A 13 9.29 -17.42 -8.44
CA LEU A 13 8.02 -17.54 -7.77
C LEU A 13 7.52 -18.97 -7.96
N ALA A 14 7.16 -19.64 -6.86
CA ALA A 14 6.69 -21.02 -6.85
C ALA A 14 5.23 -21.09 -6.41
N LEU A 15 4.42 -21.85 -7.14
CA LEU A 15 3.03 -22.12 -6.79
C LEU A 15 2.91 -23.50 -6.12
N LEU A 16 2.42 -23.52 -4.89
CA LEU A 16 2.17 -24.73 -4.09
C LEU A 16 0.69 -24.83 -3.71
N PRO A 17 0.12 -26.04 -3.59
CA PRO A 17 -1.18 -26.23 -2.96
C PRO A 17 -1.10 -25.93 -1.46
N ILE A 18 -2.22 -25.52 -0.87
CA ILE A 18 -2.28 -25.18 0.57
C ILE A 18 -1.95 -26.38 1.47
N ASP A 19 -2.22 -27.61 1.00
CA ASP A 19 -1.94 -28.84 1.75
C ASP A 19 -0.44 -29.13 1.90
N ASP A 20 0.41 -28.53 1.05
CA ASP A 20 1.88 -28.67 1.11
C ASP A 20 2.53 -27.61 2.02
N VAL A 21 1.73 -26.73 2.66
CA VAL A 21 2.24 -25.67 3.52
C VAL A 21 1.58 -25.68 4.89
N ARG A 22 2.29 -25.19 5.89
CA ARG A 22 1.76 -24.97 7.24
C ARG A 22 1.78 -23.49 7.57
N ILE A 23 0.66 -22.96 8.04
CA ILE A 23 0.56 -21.57 8.50
C ILE A 23 0.87 -21.52 10.00
N GLU A 24 1.84 -20.71 10.41
CA GLU A 24 2.14 -20.45 11.81
C GLU A 24 1.49 -19.16 12.30
N ASP A 25 0.69 -19.25 13.37
CA ASP A 25 -0.01 -18.08 13.92
C ASP A 25 0.94 -17.17 14.72
N VAL A 26 1.61 -16.27 14.00
CA VAL A 26 2.63 -15.36 14.53
C VAL A 26 2.24 -13.88 14.42
N TRP A 27 1.13 -13.56 13.75
CA TRP A 27 0.70 -12.19 13.44
C TRP A 27 -0.03 -11.50 14.61
N HIS A 28 0.70 -11.29 15.72
CA HIS A 28 0.19 -10.66 16.95
C HIS A 28 0.58 -9.18 17.02
N THR A 29 0.06 -8.36 16.10
CA THR A 29 0.44 -6.94 15.94
C THR A 29 -0.55 -5.96 16.59
N ASP A 30 -0.15 -4.69 16.69
CA ASP A 30 -0.98 -3.59 17.21
C ASP A 30 -1.87 -2.96 16.13
N GLY A 31 -1.54 -3.11 14.85
CA GLY A 31 -2.33 -2.68 13.68
C GLY A 31 -2.29 -3.72 12.56
N MET A 32 -3.19 -3.62 11.59
CA MET A 32 -3.33 -4.58 10.47
C MET A 32 -3.59 -6.02 10.94
N ARG A 33 -4.12 -6.21 12.17
CA ARG A 33 -4.34 -7.53 12.77
C ARG A 33 -5.18 -8.47 11.91
N ALA A 34 -6.17 -7.91 11.21
CA ALA A 34 -7.11 -8.68 10.40
C ALA A 34 -6.50 -9.21 9.09
N THR A 35 -5.29 -8.79 8.70
CA THR A 35 -4.63 -9.35 7.51
C THR A 35 -4.17 -10.78 7.72
N GLY A 36 -3.91 -11.18 8.99
CA GLY A 36 -3.40 -12.51 9.30
C GLY A 36 -2.10 -12.82 8.55
N SER A 37 -1.16 -11.87 8.52
CA SER A 37 0.13 -11.97 7.80
C SER A 37 1.09 -12.93 8.53
N ASN A 38 0.63 -14.16 8.69
CA ASN A 38 1.28 -15.27 9.36
C ASN A 38 2.38 -15.87 8.49
N ASP A 39 3.34 -16.53 9.14
CA ASP A 39 4.43 -17.19 8.44
C ASP A 39 3.92 -18.44 7.73
N VAL A 40 4.40 -18.65 6.50
CA VAL A 40 4.14 -19.86 5.70
C VAL A 40 5.38 -20.74 5.77
N VAL A 41 5.26 -21.89 6.41
CA VAL A 41 6.34 -22.88 6.55
C VAL A 41 6.17 -23.98 5.51
N ILE A 42 7.23 -24.22 4.74
CA ILE A 42 7.31 -25.26 3.71
C ILE A 42 8.46 -26.19 4.10
N ALA A 43 8.19 -27.49 4.21
CA ALA A 43 9.18 -28.50 4.53
C ALA A 43 9.24 -29.55 3.41
N ASP A 44 10.38 -29.65 2.73
CA ASP A 44 10.68 -30.67 1.72
C ASP A 44 9.61 -30.86 0.61
N ALA A 45 8.94 -29.77 0.19
CA ALA A 45 7.93 -29.81 -0.86
C ALA A 45 8.55 -29.85 -2.26
N PHE A 46 8.06 -30.76 -3.10
CA PHE A 46 8.43 -30.82 -4.52
C PHE A 46 7.56 -29.87 -5.35
N VAL A 47 8.18 -28.94 -6.08
CA VAL A 47 7.48 -28.03 -7.01
C VAL A 47 7.81 -28.40 -8.45
N PRO A 48 6.84 -28.83 -9.27
CA PRO A 48 7.09 -29.17 -10.67
C PRO A 48 7.38 -27.92 -11.50
N ALA A 49 8.19 -28.07 -12.56
CA ALA A 49 8.69 -26.94 -13.37
C ALA A 49 7.59 -26.01 -13.91
N HIS A 50 6.42 -26.53 -14.28
CA HIS A 50 5.30 -25.72 -14.79
C HIS A 50 4.64 -24.79 -13.74
N ARG A 51 5.03 -24.90 -12.45
CA ARG A 51 4.59 -24.04 -11.34
C ARG A 51 5.68 -23.06 -10.88
N LEU A 52 6.76 -22.97 -11.64
CA LEU A 52 7.87 -22.06 -11.38
C LEU A 52 7.91 -20.98 -12.45
N VAL A 53 8.05 -19.72 -12.01
CA VAL A 53 8.24 -18.60 -12.91
C VAL A 53 9.46 -17.79 -12.45
N PRO A 54 10.44 -17.49 -13.32
CA PRO A 54 11.56 -16.65 -12.96
C PRO A 54 11.09 -15.26 -12.50
N VAL A 55 11.64 -14.77 -11.38
CA VAL A 55 11.26 -13.45 -10.85
C VAL A 55 11.58 -12.32 -11.83
N VAL A 56 12.64 -12.49 -12.63
CA VAL A 56 13.02 -11.49 -13.64
C VAL A 56 11.88 -11.25 -14.63
N ASP A 57 11.26 -12.31 -15.14
CA ASP A 57 10.20 -12.22 -16.14
C ASP A 57 8.96 -11.53 -15.57
N ILE A 58 8.63 -11.84 -14.32
CA ILE A 58 7.52 -11.20 -13.61
C ILE A 58 7.78 -9.70 -13.40
N TYR A 59 9.02 -9.33 -13.07
CA TYR A 59 9.41 -7.94 -12.82
C TYR A 59 9.50 -7.10 -14.09
N THR A 60 9.70 -7.74 -15.24
CA THR A 60 9.78 -7.08 -16.56
C THR A 60 8.48 -7.15 -17.36
N GLY A 61 7.44 -7.82 -16.86
CA GLY A 61 6.17 -7.95 -17.59
C GLY A 61 6.25 -8.94 -18.75
N THR A 62 7.20 -9.88 -18.71
CA THR A 62 7.48 -10.87 -19.76
C THR A 62 7.23 -12.30 -19.26
N ALA A 63 6.45 -12.47 -18.18
CA ALA A 63 6.05 -13.79 -17.71
C ALA A 63 5.19 -14.51 -18.77
N PRO A 64 5.14 -15.86 -18.78
CA PRO A 64 4.46 -16.62 -19.85
C PRO A 64 3.01 -16.20 -20.14
N GLY A 65 2.29 -15.67 -19.14
CA GLY A 65 0.93 -15.15 -19.33
C GLY A 65 0.84 -13.98 -20.32
N ALA A 66 1.91 -13.19 -20.50
CA ALA A 66 1.96 -12.07 -21.45
C ALA A 66 1.94 -12.53 -22.93
N GLU A 67 2.40 -13.76 -23.21
CA GLU A 67 2.38 -14.35 -24.55
C GLU A 67 1.02 -14.97 -24.89
N VAL A 68 0.31 -15.46 -23.87
CA VAL A 68 -0.96 -16.21 -24.02
C VAL A 68 -2.18 -15.28 -23.96
N HIS A 69 -2.06 -14.14 -23.28
CA HIS A 69 -3.17 -13.21 -23.06
C HIS A 69 -2.91 -11.85 -23.69
N ASP A 70 -3.90 -11.35 -24.42
CA ASP A 70 -3.79 -10.09 -25.15
C ASP A 70 -3.96 -8.84 -24.27
N ALA A 71 -4.50 -9.00 -23.06
CA ALA A 71 -4.76 -7.88 -22.17
C ALA A 71 -3.48 -7.28 -21.54
N ASP A 72 -3.39 -5.96 -21.55
CA ASP A 72 -2.29 -5.16 -20.98
C ASP A 72 -1.92 -5.53 -19.53
N THR A 73 -2.90 -5.96 -18.73
CA THR A 73 -2.69 -6.37 -17.33
C THR A 73 -1.65 -7.47 -17.19
N TYR A 74 -1.47 -8.35 -18.19
CA TYR A 74 -0.46 -9.41 -18.16
C TYR A 74 0.96 -8.92 -18.47
N ARG A 75 1.10 -7.68 -18.97
CA ARG A 75 2.36 -7.02 -19.31
C ARG A 75 2.75 -5.94 -18.28
N TRP A 76 1.90 -5.66 -17.31
CA TRP A 76 2.22 -4.77 -16.20
C TRP A 76 3.36 -5.33 -15.34
N PRO A 77 4.41 -4.54 -15.04
CA PRO A 77 5.49 -5.00 -14.17
C PRO A 77 4.97 -5.18 -12.74
N MET A 78 5.20 -6.36 -12.16
CA MET A 78 4.56 -6.74 -10.88
C MET A 78 4.96 -5.84 -9.70
N VAL A 79 6.21 -5.38 -9.63
CA VAL A 79 6.67 -4.56 -8.48
C VAL A 79 5.92 -3.23 -8.39
N PRO A 80 5.82 -2.40 -9.44
CA PRO A 80 4.93 -1.24 -9.45
C PRO A 80 3.47 -1.56 -9.13
N ALA A 81 2.93 -2.63 -9.73
CA ALA A 81 1.53 -3.03 -9.51
C ALA A 81 1.26 -3.32 -8.03
N LEU A 82 2.09 -4.16 -7.40
CA LEU A 82 1.95 -4.52 -5.99
C LEU A 82 2.23 -3.33 -5.07
N ALA A 83 3.22 -2.49 -5.36
CA ALA A 83 3.53 -1.32 -4.55
C ALA A 83 2.36 -0.33 -4.53
N LEU A 84 1.83 0.03 -5.71
CA LEU A 84 0.70 0.96 -5.83
C LEU A 84 -0.56 0.36 -5.21
N LEU A 85 -0.87 -0.91 -5.47
CA LEU A 85 -2.03 -1.59 -4.89
C LEU A 85 -1.96 -1.65 -3.35
N ALA A 86 -0.80 -2.03 -2.80
CA ALA A 86 -0.61 -2.14 -1.36
C ALA A 86 -0.57 -0.78 -0.65
N ALA A 87 -0.36 0.33 -1.37
CA ALA A 87 -0.47 1.68 -0.82
C ALA A 87 -1.92 2.15 -0.65
N MET A 88 -2.87 1.55 -1.40
CA MET A 88 -4.27 2.01 -1.42
C MET A 88 -4.99 1.93 -0.08
N PRO A 89 -4.79 0.89 0.77
CA PRO A 89 -5.36 0.87 2.11
C PRO A 89 -4.95 2.08 2.97
N ALA A 90 -3.74 2.63 2.80
CA ALA A 90 -3.31 3.83 3.50
C ALA A 90 -4.04 5.08 2.99
N LEU A 91 -4.16 5.24 1.67
CA LEU A 91 -4.87 6.36 1.06
C LEU A 91 -6.36 6.37 1.45
N GLY A 92 -7.06 5.24 1.29
CA GLY A 92 -8.47 5.11 1.67
C GLY A 92 -8.69 5.30 3.18
N SER A 93 -7.73 4.89 4.00
CA SER A 93 -7.72 5.14 5.44
C SER A 93 -7.62 6.63 5.78
N ALA A 94 -6.79 7.39 5.06
CA ALA A 94 -6.66 8.82 5.24
C ALA A 94 -7.91 9.58 4.77
N GLU A 95 -8.54 9.12 3.68
CA GLU A 95 -9.84 9.62 3.23
C GLU A 95 -10.91 9.41 4.30
N ARG A 96 -11.01 8.20 4.85
CA ARG A 96 -11.97 7.92 5.93
C ARG A 96 -11.66 8.72 7.20
N ALA A 97 -10.39 8.99 7.50
CA ALA A 97 -10.02 9.85 8.62
C ALA A 97 -10.53 11.29 8.46
N VAL A 98 -10.49 11.85 7.23
CA VAL A 98 -11.05 13.18 6.92
C VAL A 98 -12.57 13.19 7.13
N GLU A 99 -13.28 12.15 6.66
CA GLU A 99 -14.73 12.03 6.87
C GLU A 99 -15.08 11.98 8.36
N LEU A 100 -14.41 11.12 9.12
CA LEU A 100 -14.62 10.97 10.57
C LEU A 100 -14.33 12.27 11.33
N TYR A 101 -13.27 12.99 10.95
CA TYR A 101 -12.96 14.28 11.53
C TYR A 101 -14.04 15.32 11.22
N THR A 102 -14.52 15.35 9.97
CA THR A 102 -15.60 16.25 9.53
C THR A 102 -16.90 15.99 10.29
N GLU A 103 -17.33 14.72 10.39
CA GLU A 103 -18.49 14.29 11.18
C GLU A 103 -18.36 14.79 12.63
N ARG A 104 -17.18 14.60 13.22
CA ARG A 104 -16.89 14.97 14.62
C ARG A 104 -16.88 16.47 14.87
N LEU A 105 -16.38 17.29 13.94
CA LEU A 105 -16.38 18.75 14.08
C LEU A 105 -17.78 19.30 14.32
N SER A 106 -18.79 18.71 13.67
CA SER A 106 -20.18 19.14 13.78
C SER A 106 -20.79 18.85 15.16
N GLN A 107 -20.24 17.88 15.90
CA GLN A 107 -20.81 17.37 17.16
C GLN A 107 -20.00 17.78 18.39
N ARG A 108 -18.71 18.12 18.24
CA ARG A 108 -17.83 18.32 19.39
C ARG A 108 -17.95 19.72 19.99
N PHE A 109 -18.50 19.78 21.20
CA PHE A 109 -18.43 20.95 22.07
C PHE A 109 -17.11 20.96 22.87
N LEU A 110 -16.40 22.08 22.87
CA LEU A 110 -15.16 22.28 23.62
C LEU A 110 -15.51 22.89 24.98
N ALA A 111 -15.74 22.04 25.98
CA ALA A 111 -16.26 22.43 27.29
C ALA A 111 -15.47 23.55 27.98
N TYR A 112 -14.14 23.56 27.87
CA TYR A 112 -13.29 24.60 28.46
C TYR A 112 -13.35 25.95 27.75
N GLU A 113 -13.87 26.00 26.52
CA GLU A 113 -13.90 27.20 25.69
C GLU A 113 -15.32 27.67 25.35
N GLY A 114 -16.34 26.86 25.70
CA GLY A 114 -17.74 27.22 25.49
C GLY A 114 -18.18 27.29 24.02
N VAL A 115 -17.39 26.76 23.08
CA VAL A 115 -17.65 26.83 21.64
C VAL A 115 -17.68 25.44 20.99
N MET A 116 -18.36 25.32 19.85
CA MET A 116 -18.26 24.11 19.02
C MET A 116 -16.91 24.11 18.30
N GLN A 117 -16.29 22.94 18.14
CA GLN A 117 -15.01 22.81 17.45
C GLN A 117 -15.08 23.32 16.00
N LYS A 118 -16.21 23.11 15.31
CA LYS A 118 -16.45 23.65 13.95
C LYS A 118 -16.36 25.17 13.85
N ASP A 119 -16.59 25.90 14.96
CA ASP A 119 -16.59 27.37 14.95
C ASP A 119 -15.16 27.93 15.11
N LYS A 120 -14.16 27.06 15.25
CA LYS A 120 -12.75 27.46 15.30
C LYS A 120 -12.13 27.50 13.90
N PRO A 121 -11.46 28.60 13.52
CA PRO A 121 -10.74 28.68 12.24
C PRO A 121 -9.73 27.54 12.02
N VAL A 122 -9.05 27.09 13.07
CA VAL A 122 -8.06 26.00 12.99
C VAL A 122 -8.66 24.67 12.52
N ALA A 123 -9.94 24.40 12.83
CA ALA A 123 -10.61 23.19 12.40
C ALA A 123 -10.80 23.15 10.87
N SER A 124 -11.20 24.29 10.28
CA SER A 124 -11.32 24.45 8.83
C SER A 124 -9.97 24.42 8.13
N VAL A 125 -8.91 24.94 8.76
CA VAL A 125 -7.53 24.88 8.23
C VAL A 125 -7.06 23.42 8.12
N HIS A 126 -7.23 22.61 9.17
CA HIS A 126 -6.85 21.19 9.13
C HIS A 126 -7.60 20.43 8.03
N LEU A 127 -8.90 20.67 7.87
CA LEU A 127 -9.69 20.05 6.80
C LEU A 127 -9.21 20.47 5.41
N GLY A 128 -8.96 21.77 5.20
CA GLY A 128 -8.48 22.30 3.94
C GLY A 128 -7.11 21.70 3.56
N GLN A 129 -6.18 21.65 4.51
CA GLN A 129 -4.84 21.07 4.31
C GLN A 129 -4.91 19.57 4.00
N ALA A 130 -5.68 18.79 4.78
CA ALA A 130 -5.86 17.37 4.52
C ALA A 130 -6.50 17.12 3.14
N SER A 131 -7.51 17.90 2.77
CA SER A 131 -8.20 17.76 1.47
C SER A 131 -7.27 18.01 0.28
N VAL A 132 -6.44 19.06 0.35
CA VAL A 132 -5.46 19.36 -0.70
C VAL A 132 -4.40 18.26 -0.80
N ARG A 133 -3.88 17.77 0.34
CA ARG A 133 -2.90 16.67 0.37
C ARG A 133 -3.47 15.41 -0.25
N LEU A 134 -4.68 14.98 0.14
CA LEU A 134 -5.32 13.79 -0.45
C LEU A 134 -5.59 13.95 -1.94
N ARG A 135 -6.00 15.14 -2.39
CA ARG A 135 -6.14 15.43 -3.82
C ARG A 135 -4.81 15.29 -4.56
N ALA A 136 -3.71 15.78 -3.98
CA ALA A 136 -2.38 15.63 -4.56
C ALA A 136 -1.95 14.16 -4.64
N LEU A 137 -2.22 13.35 -3.62
CA LEU A 137 -1.93 11.90 -3.63
C LEU A 137 -2.71 11.15 -4.71
N ARG A 138 -3.99 11.47 -4.91
CA ARG A 138 -4.79 10.90 -6.01
C ARG A 138 -4.25 11.31 -7.38
N GLY A 139 -3.82 12.57 -7.52
CA GLY A 139 -3.16 13.06 -8.73
C GLY A 139 -1.88 12.29 -9.04
N LEU A 140 -1.00 12.15 -8.04
CA LEU A 140 0.25 11.39 -8.15
C LEU A 140 0.00 9.93 -8.56
N LEU A 141 -0.98 9.27 -7.91
CA LEU A 141 -1.37 7.90 -8.26
C LEU A 141 -1.84 7.80 -9.71
N ALA A 142 -2.76 8.66 -10.12
CA ALA A 142 -3.35 8.63 -11.46
C ALA A 142 -2.31 8.90 -12.55
N ASP A 143 -1.42 9.88 -12.32
CA ASP A 143 -0.32 10.21 -13.22
C ASP A 143 0.67 9.04 -13.37
N THR A 144 1.10 8.47 -12.24
CA THR A 144 2.00 7.31 -12.21
C THR A 144 1.41 6.09 -12.93
N VAL A 145 0.14 5.77 -12.67
CA VAL A 145 -0.56 4.66 -13.32
C VAL A 145 -0.75 4.93 -14.81
N GLY A 146 -1.10 6.17 -15.17
CA GLY A 146 -1.29 6.58 -16.56
C GLY A 146 -0.03 6.47 -17.40
N GLU A 147 1.13 6.86 -16.86
CA GLU A 147 2.43 6.72 -17.52
C GLU A 147 2.72 5.25 -17.83
N ILE A 148 2.62 4.36 -16.83
CA ILE A 148 2.86 2.92 -17.03
C ILE A 148 1.86 2.33 -18.03
N GLN A 149 0.58 2.67 -17.88
CA GLN A 149 -0.47 2.15 -18.76
C GLN A 149 -0.26 2.56 -20.21
N THR A 150 0.22 3.78 -20.46
CA THR A 150 0.52 4.26 -21.82
C THR A 150 1.62 3.42 -22.45
N ILE A 151 2.73 3.24 -21.73
CA ILE A 151 3.88 2.45 -22.22
C ILE A 151 3.46 0.99 -22.50
N VAL A 152 2.70 0.39 -21.59
CA VAL A 152 2.24 -1.00 -21.75
C VAL A 152 1.29 -1.14 -22.95
N ALA A 153 0.37 -0.18 -23.15
CA ALA A 153 -0.58 -0.20 -24.27
C ALA A 153 0.09 -0.02 -25.65
N GLU A 154 1.25 0.63 -25.68
CA GLU A 154 2.09 0.74 -26.89
C GLU A 154 2.88 -0.56 -27.18
N GLY A 155 2.85 -1.53 -26.25
CA GLY A 155 3.58 -2.80 -26.36
C GLY A 155 5.04 -2.71 -25.88
N ASP A 156 5.42 -1.60 -25.27
CA ASP A 156 6.79 -1.34 -24.86
C ASP A 156 7.11 -1.86 -23.45
N PRO A 157 8.35 -2.32 -23.20
CA PRO A 157 8.77 -2.73 -21.86
C PRO A 157 8.95 -1.51 -20.95
N VAL A 158 8.32 -1.53 -19.77
CA VAL A 158 8.39 -0.41 -18.82
C VAL A 158 9.83 -0.18 -18.33
N PRO A 159 10.42 1.01 -18.59
CA PRO A 159 11.80 1.31 -18.21
C PRO A 159 12.04 1.19 -16.70
N ARG A 160 13.28 0.85 -16.31
CA ARG A 160 13.65 0.72 -14.89
C ARG A 160 13.40 1.99 -14.08
N HIS A 161 13.63 3.17 -14.66
CA HIS A 161 13.44 4.44 -13.95
C HIS A 161 11.94 4.70 -13.68
N VAL A 162 11.05 4.44 -14.63
CA VAL A 162 9.58 4.54 -14.45
C VAL A 162 9.11 3.59 -13.35
N ARG A 163 9.59 2.34 -13.33
CA ARG A 163 9.29 1.38 -12.25
C ARG A 163 9.77 1.88 -10.88
N GLY A 164 10.94 2.52 -10.85
CA GLY A 164 11.47 3.17 -9.64
C GLY A 164 10.59 4.32 -9.15
N GLN A 165 10.16 5.20 -10.07
CA GLN A 165 9.24 6.30 -9.75
C GLN A 165 7.91 5.80 -9.20
N ALA A 166 7.35 4.71 -9.76
CA ALA A 166 6.12 4.14 -9.24
C ALA A 166 6.26 3.58 -7.81
N ARG A 167 7.40 2.97 -7.49
CA ARG A 167 7.69 2.56 -6.11
C ARG A 167 7.81 3.75 -5.16
N LEU A 168 8.52 4.80 -5.59
CA LEU A 168 8.66 6.04 -4.81
C LEU A 168 7.30 6.72 -4.60
N ALA A 169 6.45 6.78 -5.63
CA ALA A 169 5.09 7.31 -5.54
C ALA A 169 4.26 6.53 -4.51
N ALA A 170 4.31 5.19 -4.55
CA ALA A 170 3.61 4.36 -3.58
C ALA A 170 4.09 4.61 -2.14
N ALA A 171 5.41 4.69 -1.91
CA ALA A 171 5.98 5.01 -0.60
C ALA A 171 5.56 6.40 -0.12
N HIS A 172 5.56 7.41 -1.02
CA HIS A 172 5.10 8.75 -0.71
C HIS A 172 3.61 8.81 -0.34
N ILE A 173 2.76 8.06 -1.07
CA ILE A 173 1.33 7.94 -0.77
C ILE A 173 1.13 7.41 0.65
N VAL A 174 1.83 6.35 1.05
CA VAL A 174 1.74 5.80 2.41
C VAL A 174 2.24 6.81 3.46
N TYR A 175 3.40 7.44 3.20
CA TYR A 175 4.00 8.43 4.08
C TYR A 175 3.06 9.62 4.36
N GLU A 176 2.53 10.25 3.31
CA GLU A 176 1.63 11.39 3.43
C GLU A 176 0.29 11.00 4.03
N SER A 177 -0.26 9.84 3.66
CA SER A 177 -1.51 9.32 4.25
C SER A 177 -1.37 9.15 5.76
N ARG A 178 -0.25 8.56 6.21
CA ARG A 178 0.07 8.39 7.63
C ARG A 178 0.14 9.73 8.36
N ALA A 179 0.77 10.73 7.76
CA ALA A 179 0.89 12.07 8.33
C ALA A 179 -0.47 12.79 8.42
N VAL A 180 -1.30 12.73 7.37
CA VAL A 180 -2.67 13.28 7.39
C VAL A 180 -3.49 12.66 8.53
N ILE A 181 -3.43 11.33 8.70
CA ILE A 181 -4.16 10.64 9.78
C ILE A 181 -3.64 11.08 11.16
N ALA A 182 -2.32 11.26 11.32
CA ALA A 182 -1.71 11.72 12.56
C ALA A 182 -2.21 13.13 12.94
N ASP A 183 -2.20 14.07 11.99
CA ASP A 183 -2.65 15.45 12.18
C ASP A 183 -4.11 15.51 12.62
N LEU A 184 -4.98 14.74 11.94
CA LEU A 184 -6.41 14.70 12.24
C LEU A 184 -6.71 14.02 13.57
N LEU A 185 -6.00 12.94 13.93
CA LEU A 185 -6.13 12.31 15.24
C LEU A 185 -5.68 13.26 16.36
N GLY A 186 -4.56 13.96 16.18
CA GLY A 186 -4.07 14.97 17.13
C GLY A 186 -5.09 16.10 17.34
N ALA A 187 -5.77 16.53 16.29
CA ALA A 187 -6.84 17.51 16.35
C ALA A 187 -8.19 16.97 16.90
N SER A 188 -8.32 15.64 17.05
CA SER A 188 -9.58 14.99 17.48
C SER A 188 -9.72 14.83 18.99
N GLY A 189 -8.65 15.07 19.76
CA GLY A 189 -8.59 14.97 21.22
C GLY A 189 -8.84 13.57 21.82
N ALA A 190 -8.69 13.46 23.14
CA ALA A 190 -8.56 12.18 23.84
C ALA A 190 -9.65 11.13 23.54
N SER A 191 -10.92 11.51 23.39
CA SER A 191 -11.99 10.53 23.12
C SER A 191 -11.91 9.86 21.75
N ALA A 192 -11.08 10.34 20.82
CA ALA A 192 -10.81 9.62 19.57
C ALA A 192 -9.90 8.39 19.75
N HIS A 193 -9.29 8.25 20.93
CA HIS A 193 -8.45 7.11 21.32
C HIS A 193 -9.20 5.97 22.00
N PHE A 194 -10.49 6.12 22.30
CA PHE A 194 -11.28 4.97 22.80
C PHE A 194 -11.30 3.85 21.76
N LEU A 195 -11.24 2.58 22.21
CA LEU A 195 -11.13 1.42 21.33
C LEU A 195 -12.32 1.25 20.37
N HIS A 196 -13.50 1.75 20.76
CA HIS A 196 -14.70 1.75 19.91
C HIS A 196 -14.66 2.84 18.83
N HIS A 197 -13.76 3.83 18.95
CA HIS A 197 -13.63 4.89 17.96
C HIS A 197 -12.76 4.40 16.78
N PRO A 198 -13.20 4.57 15.52
CA PRO A 198 -12.49 4.03 14.37
C PRO A 198 -11.15 4.72 14.08
N LEU A 199 -11.00 6.00 14.44
CA LEU A 199 -9.82 6.79 14.06
C LEU A 199 -8.50 6.25 14.64
N GLN A 200 -8.51 5.77 15.90
CA GLN A 200 -7.31 5.16 16.48
C GLN A 200 -6.94 3.82 15.82
N ARG A 201 -7.92 3.06 15.33
CA ARG A 201 -7.67 1.83 14.57
C ARG A 201 -7.02 2.16 13.22
N ILE A 202 -7.59 3.11 12.50
CA ILE A 202 -7.05 3.64 11.23
C ILE A 202 -5.58 4.04 11.41
N LYS A 203 -5.26 4.80 12.46
CA LYS A 203 -3.89 5.22 12.75
C LYS A 203 -2.94 4.03 12.94
N ARG A 204 -3.30 3.06 13.79
CA ARG A 204 -2.48 1.87 14.04
C ARG A 204 -2.29 1.03 12.79
N ASP A 205 -3.36 0.82 12.01
CA ASP A 205 -3.29 0.03 10.78
C ASP A 205 -2.33 0.67 9.75
N VAL A 206 -2.41 1.99 9.55
CA VAL A 206 -1.51 2.69 8.62
C VAL A 206 -0.08 2.81 9.14
N ASP A 207 0.13 2.89 10.46
CA ASP A 207 1.48 2.82 11.03
C ASP A 207 2.15 1.48 10.72
N VAL A 208 1.41 0.36 10.80
CA VAL A 208 1.92 -0.97 10.43
C VAL A 208 2.18 -1.08 8.93
N ILE A 209 1.30 -0.54 8.08
CA ILE A 209 1.55 -0.48 6.62
C ILE A 209 2.88 0.23 6.33
N GLY A 210 3.14 1.36 6.99
CA GLY A 210 4.37 2.13 6.81
C GLY A 210 5.66 1.38 7.17
N GLY A 211 5.58 0.26 7.90
CA GLY A 211 6.72 -0.60 8.21
C GLY A 211 7.08 -1.60 7.10
N HIS A 212 6.26 -1.74 6.06
CA HIS A 212 6.55 -2.66 4.96
C HIS A 212 7.71 -2.15 4.10
N VAL A 213 8.70 -3.01 3.81
CA VAL A 213 9.96 -2.66 3.10
C VAL A 213 9.75 -1.97 1.74
N VAL A 214 8.64 -2.26 1.05
CA VAL A 214 8.32 -1.59 -0.22
C VAL A 214 8.05 -0.09 -0.06
N PHE A 215 7.58 0.33 1.13
CA PHE A 215 7.26 1.71 1.48
C PHE A 215 8.32 2.39 2.35
N ASP A 216 9.45 1.73 2.58
CA ASP A 216 10.58 2.38 3.24
C ASP A 216 10.97 3.62 2.43
N TYR A 217 10.66 4.76 3.03
CA TYR A 217 10.74 6.05 2.35
C TYR A 217 12.18 6.56 2.29
N ASP A 218 13.12 6.03 3.07
CA ASP A 218 14.53 6.46 3.03
C ASP A 218 15.31 5.65 1.99
N THR A 219 14.95 4.39 1.78
CA THR A 219 15.57 3.53 0.75
C THR A 219 14.93 3.67 -0.64
N SER A 220 13.76 4.32 -0.74
CA SER A 220 13.06 4.57 -2.01
C SER A 220 13.42 5.91 -2.67
N ARG A 221 14.19 6.79 -2.00
CA ARG A 221 14.67 8.09 -2.52
C ARG A 221 15.91 7.96 -3.39
#